data_AF-A0A7L0KL68-F1
#
_entry.id   AF-A0A7L0KL68-F1
#
_cell.length_a   1.000
_cell.length_b   1.000
_cell.length_c   1.000
_cell.angle_alpha   90.00
_cell.angle_beta   90.00
_cell.angle_gamma   90.00
#
_symmetry.space_group_name_H-M   'P 1'
#
loop_
_entity.id
_entity.type
_entity.pdbx_description
1 polymer ?
#
loop_
_entity_poly.entity_id
_entity_poly.type
_entity_poly.pdbx_seq_one_letter_code
_entity_poly.pdbx_strand_id
1 'polypeptide(L)' 'QPCAVLDIKDCFFSIPLHEEDKERFAFSVVFPNSQRPNLRFQWKVLPQGMINSPTICQITVDRALAPVRRSNPTAT' A
#
# COMPACT_ATOMS: atom_id res chain seq x y z
N GLN A 1 -12.38 -9.11 27.70
CA GLN A 1 -11.52 -7.91 27.60
C GLN A 1 -12.11 -6.95 26.59
N PRO A 2 -11.99 -5.62 26.78
CA PRO A 2 -12.30 -4.68 25.71
C PRO A 2 -11.37 -4.94 24.53
N CYS A 3 -11.94 -5.04 23.33
CA CYS A 3 -11.21 -5.17 22.09
C CYS A 3 -11.11 -3.77 21.44
N ALA A 4 -9.91 -3.33 21.13
CA ALA A 4 -9.68 -2.11 20.37
C ALA A 4 -9.48 -2.48 18.89
N VAL A 5 -10.18 -1.78 18.00
CA VAL A 5 -9.99 -1.92 16.55
C VAL A 5 -9.22 -0.70 16.06
N LEU A 6 -8.07 -0.95 15.44
CA LEU A 6 -7.26 0.09 14.80
C LEU A 6 -7.48 0.04 13.29
N ASP A 7 -7.92 1.14 12.71
CA ASP A 7 -8.04 1.27 11.26
C ASP A 7 -6.67 1.52 10.63
N ILE A 8 -6.34 0.73 9.60
CA ILE A 8 -5.09 0.79 8.84
C ILE A 8 -5.35 1.04 7.34
N LYS A 9 -6.50 1.64 6.99
CA LYS A 9 -6.99 1.88 5.62
C LYS A 9 -5.96 2.46 4.63
N ASP A 10 -5.01 3.25 5.12
CA ASP A 10 -3.98 3.90 4.31
C ASP A 10 -2.62 3.18 4.34
N CYS A 11 -2.57 1.91 4.78
CA CYS A 11 -1.34 1.10 4.83
C CYS A 11 -0.62 1.05 3.47
N PHE A 12 -1.38 1.00 2.36
CA PHE A 12 -0.83 0.90 1.01
C PHE A 12 0.07 2.09 0.67
N PHE A 13 -0.29 3.29 1.09
CA PHE A 13 0.47 4.51 0.81
C PHE A 13 1.76 4.62 1.62
N SER A 14 1.93 3.79 2.64
CA SER A 14 3.13 3.75 3.47
C SER A 14 4.14 2.69 3.00
N ILE A 15 3.79 1.85 2.03
CA ILE A 15 4.64 0.76 1.54
C ILE A 15 5.22 1.13 0.17
N PRO A 16 6.55 1.24 0.02
CA PRO A 16 7.17 1.59 -1.26
C PRO A 16 6.96 0.47 -2.28
N LEU A 17 6.70 0.86 -3.53
CA LEU A 17 6.68 -0.07 -4.65
C LEU A 17 8.12 -0.33 -5.13
N HIS A 18 8.42 -1.57 -5.52
CA HIS A 18 9.72 -1.93 -6.07
C HIS A 18 10.01 -1.15 -7.36
N GLU A 19 11.25 -0.69 -7.55
CA GLU A 19 11.61 0.20 -8.68
C GLU A 19 11.28 -0.42 -10.05
N GLU A 20 11.55 -1.72 -10.23
CA GLU A 20 11.28 -2.44 -11.48
C GLU A 20 9.78 -2.55 -11.80
N ASP A 21 8.92 -2.48 -10.77
CA ASP A 21 7.48 -2.56 -10.92
C ASP A 21 6.86 -1.19 -11.26
N LYS A 22 7.53 -0.08 -10.97
CA LYS A 22 6.97 1.28 -11.17
C LYS A 22 6.59 1.56 -12.62
N GLU A 23 7.44 1.14 -13.55
CA GLU A 23 7.20 1.30 -14.98
C GLU A 23 6.08 0.38 -15.47
N ARG A 24 6.03 -0.87 -14.94
CA ARG A 24 5.00 -1.85 -15.27
C ARG A 24 3.60 -1.39 -14.87
N PHE A 25 3.49 -0.66 -13.76
CA PHE A 25 2.24 -0.12 -13.26
C PHE A 25 2.01 1.36 -13.62
N ALA A 26 2.77 1.91 -14.57
CA ALA A 26 2.53 3.27 -15.05
C ALA A 26 1.13 3.39 -15.70
N PHE A 27 0.48 4.53 -15.50
CA PHE A 27 -0.83 4.84 -16.09
C PHE A 27 -0.84 6.21 -16.76
N SER A 28 -1.80 6.42 -17.65
CA SER A 28 -1.97 7.69 -18.37
C SER A 28 -3.28 8.36 -18.00
N VAL A 29 -3.23 9.65 -17.71
CA VAL A 29 -4.40 10.52 -17.60
C VAL A 29 -4.65 11.15 -18.97
N VAL A 30 -5.82 10.86 -19.53
CA VAL A 30 -6.25 11.39 -20.84
C VAL A 30 -7.18 12.57 -20.62
N PHE A 31 -6.93 13.66 -21.34
CA PHE A 31 -7.76 14.87 -21.26
C PHE A 31 -8.85 14.88 -22.33
N PRO A 32 -10.09 15.32 -22.02
CA PRO A 32 -11.16 15.43 -23.00
C PRO A 32 -10.75 16.33 -24.17
N ASN A 33 -11.17 15.96 -25.39
CA ASN A 33 -10.95 16.74 -26.61
C ASN A 33 -9.50 17.20 -26.83
N SER A 34 -8.52 16.44 -26.32
CA SER A 34 -7.09 16.77 -26.41
C SER A 34 -6.75 18.17 -25.87
N GLN A 35 -7.50 18.66 -24.88
CA GLN A 35 -7.28 19.99 -24.28
C GLN A 35 -5.84 20.18 -23.76
N ARG A 36 -5.18 19.09 -23.38
CA ARG A 36 -3.76 19.05 -23.00
C ARG A 36 -3.15 17.71 -23.43
N PRO A 37 -1.81 17.63 -23.60
CA PRO A 37 -1.13 16.36 -23.81
C PRO A 37 -1.44 15.38 -22.67
N ASN A 38 -1.58 14.10 -23.02
CA ASN A 38 -1.76 13.04 -22.03
C ASN A 38 -0.56 13.00 -21.08
N LEU A 39 -0.83 12.85 -19.79
CA LEU A 39 0.21 12.77 -18.77
C LEU A 39 0.37 11.33 -18.32
N ARG A 40 1.62 10.86 -18.24
CA ARG A 40 1.98 9.53 -17.76
C ARG A 40 2.51 9.62 -16.33
N PHE A 41 1.97 8.79 -15.44
CA PHE A 41 2.34 8.72 -14.03
C PHE A 41 2.79 7.31 -13.66
N GLN A 42 3.69 7.22 -12.69
CA GLN A 42 4.14 5.97 -12.08
C GLN A 42 3.77 5.96 -10.60
N TRP A 43 3.40 4.78 -10.09
CA TRP A 43 3.18 4.59 -8.67
C TRP A 43 4.51 4.62 -7.92
N LYS A 44 4.56 5.33 -6.79
CA LYS A 44 5.71 5.32 -5.85
C LYS A 44 5.53 4.30 -4.73
N VAL A 45 4.28 3.98 -4.42
CA VAL A 45 3.82 3.18 -3.30
C VAL A 45 2.82 2.15 -3.82
N LEU A 46 2.42 1.18 -2.99
CA LEU A 46 1.49 0.15 -3.43
C LEU A 46 0.19 0.77 -3.97
N PRO A 47 -0.20 0.46 -5.23
CA PRO A 47 -1.47 0.90 -5.75
C PRO A 47 -2.63 0.15 -5.08
N GLN A 48 -3.71 0.88 -4.81
CA GLN A 48 -4.99 0.28 -4.42
C GLN A 48 -5.58 -0.48 -5.61
N GLY A 49 -6.21 -1.63 -5.34
CA GLY A 49 -6.80 -2.48 -6.38
C GLY A 49 -5.84 -3.48 -7.04
N MET A 50 -4.53 -3.44 -6.74
CA MET A 50 -3.63 -4.51 -7.14
C MET A 50 -3.88 -5.76 -6.28
N ILE A 51 -4.04 -6.91 -6.93
CA ILE A 51 -4.40 -8.20 -6.29
C ILE A 51 -3.46 -8.56 -5.13
N ASN A 52 -2.18 -8.24 -5.27
CA ASN A 52 -1.17 -8.59 -4.28
C ASN A 52 -1.02 -7.55 -3.16
N SER A 53 -1.60 -6.35 -3.30
CA SER A 53 -1.48 -5.29 -2.30
C SER A 53 -1.96 -5.72 -0.89
N PRO A 54 -3.12 -6.39 -0.72
CA PRO A 54 -3.58 -6.84 0.60
C PRO A 54 -2.58 -7.76 1.31
N THR A 55 -2.03 -8.73 0.58
CA THR A 55 -1.03 -9.67 1.12
C THR A 55 0.25 -8.95 1.54
N ILE A 56 0.72 -7.99 0.73
CA ILE A 56 1.92 -7.20 1.06
C ILE A 56 1.67 -6.31 2.29
N CYS A 57 0.48 -5.69 2.41
CA CYS A 57 0.11 -4.96 3.62
C CYS A 57 0.09 -5.87 4.85
N GLN A 58 -0.51 -7.06 4.76
CA GLN A 58 -0.56 -8.01 5.87
C GLN A 58 0.85 -8.38 6.36
N ILE A 59 1.74 -8.76 5.44
CA ILE A 59 3.13 -9.10 5.77
C ILE A 59 3.86 -7.90 6.41
N THR A 60 3.62 -6.70 5.90
CA THR A 60 4.26 -5.48 6.42
C THR A 60 3.79 -5.15 7.82
N VAL A 61 2.48 -5.21 8.07
CA VAL A 61 1.88 -4.98 9.39
C VAL A 61 2.32 -6.05 10.39
N ASP A 62 2.34 -7.33 9.99
CA ASP A 62 2.82 -8.41 10.87
C ASP A 62 4.29 -8.22 11.26
N ARG A 63 5.15 -7.82 10.32
CA ARG A 63 6.55 -7.48 10.60
C ARG A 63 6.67 -6.28 11.54
N ALA A 64 5.86 -5.24 11.34
CA ALA A 64 5.84 -4.05 12.17
C ALA A 64 5.37 -4.35 13.61
N LEU A 65 4.43 -5.27 13.79
CA LEU A 65 3.90 -5.66 15.09
C LEU A 65 4.76 -6.73 15.80
N ALA A 66 5.68 -7.39 15.11
CA ALA A 66 6.51 -8.46 15.68
C ALA A 66 7.28 -8.06 16.97
N PRO A 67 7.85 -6.85 17.12
CA PRO A 67 8.48 -6.42 18.38
C PRO A 67 7.46 -6.21 19.51
N VAL A 68 6.26 -5.71 19.20
CA VAL A 68 5.19 -5.48 20.19
C VAL A 68 4.67 -6.82 20.73
N ARG A 69 4.46 -7.80 19.85
CA ARG A 69 4.05 -9.16 20.23
C ARG A 69 5.11 -9.84 21.10
N ARG A 70 6.40 -9.67 20.78
CA ARG A 70 7.51 -10.24 21.56
C ARG A 70 7.66 -9.62 22.95
N SER A 71 7.39 -8.31 23.09
CA SER A 71 7.46 -7.62 24.39
C SER A 71 6.24 -7.89 25.28
N ASN A 72 5.12 -8.34 24.71
CA ASN A 72 3.86 -8.60 25.44
C ASN A 72 3.24 -9.97 25.05
N PRO A 73 3.86 -11.10 25.41
CA PRO A 73 3.43 -12.43 24.98
C PRO A 73 2.05 -12.85 25.52
N THR A 74 1.55 -12.21 26.57
CA THR A 74 0.22 -12.47 27.15
C THR A 74 -0.92 -11.69 26.49
N ALA A 75 -0.61 -10.77 25.56
CA ALA A 75 -1.58 -9.84 24.96
C ALA A 75 -2.20 -10.35 23.63
N THR A 76 -2.21 -11.67 23.42
CA THR A 76 -2.82 -12.30 22.23
C THR A 76 -4.21 -12.80 22.58
#